data_AF-A0AAV9EJZ4-F1
#
_entry.id   AF-A0AAV9EJZ4-F1
#
_cell.length_a   1.000
_cell.length_b   1.000
_cell.length_c   1.000
_cell.angle_alpha   90.00
_cell.angle_beta   90.00
_cell.angle_gamma   90.00
#
_symmetry.space_group_name_H-M   'P 1'
#
loop_
_entity.id
_entity.type
_entity.pdbx_description
1 polymer ?
#
loop_
_entity_poly.entity_id
_entity_poly.type
_entity_poly.pdbx_seq_one_letter_code
_entity_poly.pdbx_strand_id
1 'polypeptide(L)'
;MMSCFKSRTSSPPKPHQNPTTTTTTHKEETLLRIPGAALHLMEGGEAAELARGDLVLLRFTDGGLPLATIARVGGVQWPLTKDEPVVKLDALHYLFTLKDDGGGEDFLNYGVSFTGVDEAGVASLDEFLKENTCFSTPKTGVAASSSSVKPSSGDGYWKEHAPRVEDYNGVLARAIAGGTGQIVKGIFKCGSLYVNQV
;
A
#
# COMPACT_ATOMS: atom_id res chain seq x y z
N MET A 1 54.54 57.74 -36.04
CA MET A 1 53.49 56.71 -36.27
C MET A 1 52.91 56.35 -34.92
N MET A 2 51.78 56.96 -34.56
CA MET A 2 50.42 56.39 -34.71
C MET A 2 50.11 55.24 -33.74
N SER A 3 49.45 55.63 -32.63
CA SER A 3 48.22 55.09 -32.06
C SER A 3 48.02 53.57 -31.90
N CYS A 4 47.67 53.13 -30.69
CA CYS A 4 46.27 52.80 -30.35
C CYS A 4 46.15 52.22 -28.93
N PHE A 5 45.38 52.92 -28.08
CA PHE A 5 44.80 52.41 -26.85
C PHE A 5 43.83 51.26 -27.15
N LYS A 6 43.87 50.18 -26.36
CA LYS A 6 42.74 49.25 -26.20
C LYS A 6 42.59 48.86 -24.74
N SER A 7 41.61 49.49 -24.10
CA SER A 7 41.06 49.15 -22.79
C SER A 7 40.53 47.71 -22.83
N ARG A 8 40.95 46.86 -21.88
CA ARG A 8 40.26 45.59 -21.60
C ARG A 8 39.31 45.81 -20.43
N THR A 9 38.03 45.73 -20.76
CA THR A 9 36.87 45.71 -19.87
C THR A 9 36.98 44.56 -18.87
N SER A 10 37.01 44.89 -17.57
CA SER A 10 36.82 43.92 -16.50
C SER A 10 35.35 43.50 -16.47
N SER A 11 35.06 42.23 -16.77
CA SER A 11 33.74 41.66 -16.55
C SER A 11 33.42 41.63 -15.05
N PRO A 12 32.20 41.94 -14.60
CA PRO A 12 31.81 41.77 -13.20
C PRO A 12 31.79 40.28 -12.83
N PRO A 13 32.06 39.93 -11.56
CA PRO A 13 32.06 38.54 -11.12
C PRO A 13 30.66 37.95 -11.27
N LYS A 14 30.57 36.78 -11.91
CA LYS A 14 29.34 35.98 -11.93
C LYS A 14 28.99 35.63 -10.47
N PRO A 15 27.73 35.78 -10.02
CA PRO A 15 27.34 35.26 -8.73
C PRO A 15 27.59 33.74 -8.73
N HIS A 16 28.40 33.27 -7.79
CA HIS A 16 28.44 31.87 -7.42
C HIS A 16 27.03 31.49 -6.98
N GLN A 17 26.29 30.84 -7.87
CA GLN A 17 25.17 30.01 -7.44
C GLN A 17 25.80 28.87 -6.64
N ASN A 18 25.72 28.97 -5.32
CA ASN A 18 25.71 27.77 -4.49
C ASN A 18 24.67 26.84 -5.13
N PRO A 19 24.99 25.56 -5.42
CA PRO A 19 23.93 24.59 -5.55
C PRO A 19 23.26 24.55 -4.18
N THR A 20 22.12 25.21 -4.03
CA THR A 20 21.18 24.93 -2.95
C THR A 20 20.77 23.47 -3.19
N THR A 21 21.51 22.56 -2.58
CA THR A 21 21.06 21.20 -2.36
C THR A 21 19.92 21.38 -1.38
N THR A 22 18.70 21.53 -1.89
CA THR A 22 17.50 21.29 -1.09
C THR A 22 17.60 19.82 -0.73
N THR A 23 18.17 19.54 0.46
CA THR A 23 18.21 18.21 1.03
C THR A 23 16.76 17.85 1.37
N THR A 24 16.02 17.35 0.38
CA THR A 24 14.70 16.76 0.56
C THR A 24 14.86 15.60 1.53
N THR A 25 14.54 15.85 2.80
CA THR A 25 14.71 14.87 3.86
C THR A 25 13.46 14.02 3.85
N HIS A 26 13.44 13.01 2.98
CA HIS A 26 12.38 12.00 2.99
C HIS A 26 12.51 11.20 4.28
N LYS A 27 11.48 11.27 5.14
CA LYS A 27 11.44 10.57 6.42
C LYS A 27 10.37 9.48 6.37
N GLU A 28 10.76 8.26 6.77
CA GLU A 28 9.88 7.11 6.99
C GLU A 28 9.50 7.05 8.48
N GLU A 29 8.20 6.95 8.77
CA GLU A 29 7.63 6.84 10.11
C GLU A 29 6.76 5.59 10.20
N THR A 30 6.96 4.76 11.22
CA THR A 30 6.08 3.62 11.50
C THR A 30 4.85 4.08 12.28
N LEU A 31 3.67 3.90 11.68
CA LEU A 31 2.38 4.23 12.31
C LEU A 31 1.83 3.06 13.14
N LEU A 32 1.95 1.84 12.61
CA LEU A 32 1.44 0.63 13.24
C LEU A 32 2.32 -0.56 12.87
N ARG A 33 2.48 -1.50 13.81
CA ARG A 33 3.15 -2.79 13.59
C ARG A 33 2.35 -3.89 14.25
N ILE A 34 1.94 -4.89 13.47
CA ILE A 34 1.15 -6.03 13.94
C ILE A 34 1.87 -7.33 13.60
N PRO A 35 2.22 -8.16 14.59
CA PRO A 35 2.93 -9.40 14.36
C PRO A 35 2.03 -10.49 13.76
N GLY A 36 2.67 -11.49 13.17
CA GLY A 36 2.01 -12.73 12.76
C GLY A 36 1.12 -12.60 11.52
N ALA A 37 1.39 -11.61 10.67
CA ALA A 37 0.72 -11.41 9.40
C ALA A 37 1.22 -12.39 8.33
N ALA A 38 0.31 -12.90 7.51
CA ALA A 38 0.60 -13.57 6.25
C ALA A 38 -0.16 -12.89 5.11
N LEU A 39 0.53 -12.65 4.01
CA LEU A 39 0.04 -11.99 2.81
C LEU A 39 -0.10 -13.00 1.69
N HIS A 40 -1.29 -13.06 1.08
CA HIS A 40 -1.62 -13.90 -0.05
C HIS A 40 -2.12 -13.05 -1.22
N LEU A 41 -1.77 -13.46 -2.44
CA LEU A 41 -2.36 -12.93 -3.67
C LEU A 41 -3.43 -13.92 -4.16
N MET A 42 -4.61 -13.39 -4.48
CA MET A 42 -5.73 -14.15 -5.02
C MET A 42 -5.76 -13.96 -6.53
N GLU A 43 -5.46 -15.02 -7.27
CA GLU A 43 -5.36 -14.98 -8.73
C GLU A 43 -5.84 -16.31 -9.33
N GLY A 44 -6.72 -16.24 -10.34
CA GLY A 44 -7.19 -17.43 -11.04
C GLY A 44 -7.96 -18.44 -10.17
N GLY A 45 -8.56 -17.98 -9.07
CA GLY A 45 -9.25 -18.82 -8.09
C GLY A 45 -8.33 -19.53 -7.09
N GLU A 46 -7.02 -19.25 -7.14
CA GLU A 46 -6.02 -19.79 -6.22
C GLU A 46 -5.47 -18.71 -5.28
N ALA A 47 -4.89 -19.13 -4.15
CA ALA A 47 -4.25 -18.25 -3.18
C ALA A 47 -2.75 -18.57 -3.07
N ALA A 48 -1.90 -17.65 -3.52
CA ALA A 48 -0.45 -17.77 -3.42
C ALA A 48 0.08 -16.94 -2.25
N GLU A 49 0.78 -17.57 -1.29
CA GLU A 49 1.47 -16.83 -0.22
C GLU A 49 2.65 -16.04 -0.80
N LEU A 50 2.67 -14.73 -0.57
CA LEU A 50 3.72 -13.84 -1.02
C LEU A 50 4.75 -13.53 0.07
N ALA A 51 4.29 -13.38 1.32
CA ALA A 51 5.14 -13.02 2.44
C ALA A 51 4.49 -13.36 3.78
N ARG A 52 5.32 -13.52 4.81
CA ARG A 52 4.91 -13.72 6.20
C ARG A 52 5.84 -12.96 7.13
N GLY A 53 5.30 -12.39 8.20
CA GLY A 53 6.04 -11.58 9.16
C GLY A 53 5.14 -10.59 9.88
N ASP A 54 5.61 -9.36 10.04
CA ASP A 54 4.80 -8.31 10.64
C ASP A 54 4.16 -7.46 9.55
N LEU A 55 2.88 -7.11 9.73
CA LEU A 55 2.27 -6.03 8.99
C LEU A 55 2.77 -4.71 9.57
N VAL A 56 3.40 -3.89 8.73
CA VAL A 56 3.87 -2.55 9.10
C VAL A 56 3.18 -1.51 8.25
N LEU A 57 2.55 -0.53 8.89
CA LEU A 57 2.00 0.65 8.23
C LEU A 57 2.98 1.80 8.39
N LEU A 58 3.42 2.35 7.26
CA LEU A 58 4.48 3.33 7.16
C LEU A 58 3.93 4.61 6.54
N ARG A 59 4.39 5.76 7.03
CA ARG A 59 4.15 7.07 6.43
C ARG A 59 5.44 7.66 5.93
N PHE A 60 5.46 8.03 4.66
CA PHE A 60 6.54 8.80 4.06
C PHE A 60 6.18 10.28 4.12
N THR A 61 7.12 11.09 4.58
CA THR A 61 6.95 12.55 4.66
C THR A 61 8.13 13.26 4.01
N ASP A 62 7.88 14.45 3.48
CA ASP A 62 8.91 15.38 2.99
C ASP A 62 8.65 16.77 3.59
N GLY A 63 9.64 17.30 4.30
CA GLY A 63 9.49 18.58 5.00
C GLY A 63 8.32 18.62 5.99
N GLY A 64 7.85 17.46 6.48
CA GLY A 64 6.68 17.32 7.35
C GLY A 64 5.34 17.15 6.62
N LEU A 65 5.30 17.23 5.28
CA LEU A 65 4.11 16.94 4.49
C LEU A 65 3.97 15.43 4.25
N PRO A 66 2.80 14.81 4.50
CA PRO A 66 2.58 13.40 4.20
C PRO A 66 2.53 13.17 2.68
N LEU A 67 3.43 12.32 2.18
CA LEU A 67 3.52 11.96 0.76
C LEU A 67 2.76 10.69 0.44
N ALA A 68 2.93 9.64 1.25
CA ALA A 68 2.30 8.35 1.03
C ALA A 68 2.18 7.56 2.32
N THR A 69 1.15 6.73 2.41
CA THR A 69 1.03 5.67 3.39
C THR A 69 1.26 4.34 2.67
N ILE A 70 2.08 3.46 3.24
CA ILE A 70 2.43 2.16 2.67
C ILE A 70 2.11 1.07 3.69
N ALA A 71 1.47 -0.01 3.26
CA ALA A 71 1.41 -1.26 3.98
C ALA A 71 2.54 -2.18 3.52
N ARG A 72 3.15 -2.91 4.45
CA ARG A 72 4.26 -3.83 4.19
C ARG A 72 4.09 -5.12 4.99
N VAL A 73 4.28 -6.27 4.35
CA VAL A 73 4.47 -7.57 5.01
C VAL A 73 5.72 -8.22 4.43
N GLY A 74 6.72 -8.49 5.27
CA GLY A 74 8.02 -8.97 4.81
C GLY A 74 8.65 -8.01 3.79
N GLY A 75 8.96 -8.52 2.59
CA GLY A 75 9.52 -7.73 1.49
C GLY A 75 8.48 -7.12 0.53
N VAL A 76 7.20 -7.42 0.71
CA VAL A 76 6.13 -6.94 -0.18
C VAL A 76 5.49 -5.70 0.42
N GLN A 77 5.30 -4.68 -0.41
CA GLN A 77 4.71 -3.41 -0.01
C GLN A 77 3.73 -2.89 -1.06
N TRP A 78 2.67 -2.24 -0.58
CA TRP A 78 1.66 -1.63 -1.44
C TRP A 78 1.19 -0.30 -0.84
N PRO A 79 0.80 0.68 -1.66
CA PRO A 79 0.24 1.92 -1.18
C PRO A 79 -1.10 1.68 -0.49
N LEU A 80 -1.34 2.46 0.56
CA LEU A 80 -2.65 2.64 1.16
C LEU A 80 -3.13 4.06 0.87
N THR A 81 -4.28 4.14 0.23
CA THR A 81 -4.91 5.42 -0.13
C THR A 81 -6.31 5.49 0.44
N LYS A 82 -6.87 6.69 0.55
CA LYS A 82 -8.21 6.89 1.10
C LYS A 82 -9.30 6.18 0.31
N ASP A 83 -9.09 6.00 -0.99
CA ASP A 83 -10.03 5.35 -1.88
C ASP A 83 -9.79 3.83 -2.01
N GLU A 84 -8.75 3.31 -1.35
CA GLU A 84 -8.36 1.91 -1.41
C GLU A 84 -9.46 1.03 -0.79
N PRO A 85 -10.10 0.12 -1.56
CA PRO A 85 -11.11 -0.78 -1.02
C PRO A 85 -10.48 -1.79 -0.06
N VAL A 86 -10.92 -1.77 1.19
CA VAL A 86 -10.50 -2.73 2.20
C VAL A 86 -11.72 -3.36 2.86
N VAL A 87 -11.77 -4.69 2.87
CA VAL A 87 -12.86 -5.46 3.50
C VAL A 87 -12.31 -6.28 4.65
N LYS A 88 -12.84 -6.08 5.86
CA LYS A 88 -12.59 -7.01 6.96
C LYS A 88 -13.58 -8.17 6.87
N LEU A 89 -13.09 -9.36 6.52
CA LEU A 89 -13.92 -10.54 6.28
C LEU A 89 -14.36 -11.20 7.59
N ASP A 90 -13.46 -11.26 8.58
CA ASP A 90 -13.74 -11.73 9.94
C ASP A 90 -12.78 -11.07 10.96
N ALA A 91 -12.60 -11.66 12.14
CA ALA A 91 -11.74 -11.12 13.19
C ALA A 91 -10.25 -11.01 12.79
N LEU A 92 -9.75 -11.87 11.89
CA LEU A 92 -8.33 -12.02 11.58
C LEU A 92 -7.99 -11.89 10.08
N HIS A 93 -8.98 -11.76 9.20
CA HIS A 93 -8.80 -11.73 7.75
C HIS A 93 -9.27 -10.40 7.12
N TYR A 94 -8.40 -9.81 6.31
CA TYR A 94 -8.63 -8.57 5.58
C TYR A 94 -8.33 -8.78 4.10
N LEU A 95 -9.13 -8.18 3.23
CA LEU A 95 -8.94 -8.18 1.78
C LEU A 95 -8.67 -6.75 1.30
N PHE A 96 -7.54 -6.53 0.65
CA PHE A 96 -7.14 -5.27 0.01
C PHE A 96 -7.25 -5.43 -1.51
N THR A 97 -7.78 -4.42 -2.20
CA THR A 97 -8.09 -4.54 -3.63
C THR A 97 -7.51 -3.40 -4.45
N LEU A 98 -6.33 -3.63 -5.00
CA LEU A 98 -5.60 -2.63 -5.75
C LEU A 98 -5.95 -2.70 -7.24
N LYS A 99 -5.99 -1.56 -7.92
CA LYS A 99 -6.00 -1.57 -9.39
C LYS A 99 -4.65 -1.98 -9.94
N ASP A 100 -4.66 -2.92 -10.89
CA ASP A 100 -3.48 -3.23 -11.67
C ASP A 100 -3.06 -2.01 -12.51
N ASP A 101 -1.77 -1.72 -12.54
CA ASP A 101 -1.21 -0.60 -13.31
C ASP A 101 -0.89 -0.97 -14.76
N GLY A 102 -1.02 -2.25 -15.13
CA GLY A 102 -0.86 -2.82 -16.47
C GLY A 102 -1.85 -2.35 -17.54
N GLY A 103 -2.80 -1.46 -17.19
CA GLY A 103 -3.72 -0.83 -18.14
C GLY A 103 -5.02 -1.61 -18.39
N GLY A 104 -5.24 -2.72 -17.68
CA GLY A 104 -6.51 -3.44 -17.64
C GLY A 104 -7.50 -2.87 -16.61
N GLU A 105 -8.72 -3.40 -16.61
CA GLU A 105 -9.71 -3.17 -15.53
C GLU A 105 -9.55 -4.18 -14.38
N ASP A 106 -8.46 -4.94 -14.38
CA ASP A 106 -8.25 -6.05 -13.47
C ASP A 106 -7.85 -5.53 -12.07
N PHE A 107 -8.45 -6.16 -11.06
CA PHE A 107 -8.18 -5.90 -9.66
C PHE A 107 -7.23 -6.95 -9.10
N LEU A 108 -6.20 -6.51 -8.39
CA LEU A 108 -5.32 -7.38 -7.61
C LEU A 108 -5.83 -7.46 -6.18
N ASN A 109 -6.15 -8.68 -5.75
CA ASN A 109 -6.74 -8.95 -4.46
C ASN A 109 -5.72 -9.56 -3.51
N TYR A 110 -5.41 -8.84 -2.42
CA TYR A 110 -4.45 -9.26 -1.41
C TYR A 110 -5.17 -9.64 -0.12
N GLY A 111 -5.07 -10.91 0.24
CA GLY A 111 -5.52 -11.42 1.52
C GLY A 111 -4.45 -11.21 2.59
N VAL A 112 -4.79 -10.54 3.69
CA VAL A 112 -3.95 -10.43 4.88
C VAL A 112 -4.63 -11.18 6.02
N SER A 113 -3.93 -12.15 6.59
CA SER A 113 -4.38 -12.94 7.75
C SER A 113 -3.44 -12.77 8.93
N PHE A 114 -3.97 -12.87 10.15
CA PHE A 114 -3.17 -12.78 11.38
C PHE A 114 -3.22 -14.06 12.21
N THR A 115 -2.09 -14.38 12.85
CA THR A 115 -1.95 -15.51 13.78
C THR A 115 -1.28 -15.05 15.06
N GLY A 116 -1.80 -15.46 16.22
CA GLY A 116 -1.21 -15.12 17.53
C GLY A 116 -1.22 -13.64 17.89
N VAL A 117 -2.01 -12.81 17.19
CA VAL A 117 -2.20 -11.39 17.47
C VAL A 117 -3.22 -11.20 18.61
N ASP A 118 -3.03 -10.16 19.41
CA ASP A 118 -4.02 -9.76 20.41
C ASP A 118 -5.17 -8.94 19.78
N GLU A 119 -6.30 -8.88 20.49
CA GLU A 119 -7.46 -8.11 20.02
C GLU A 119 -7.15 -6.61 19.93
N ALA A 120 -6.26 -6.11 20.77
CA ALA A 120 -5.87 -4.71 20.79
C ALA A 120 -5.14 -4.29 19.50
N GLY A 121 -4.18 -5.10 19.03
CA GLY A 121 -3.50 -4.86 17.77
C GLY A 121 -4.47 -4.83 16.59
N VAL A 122 -5.35 -5.83 16.50
CA VAL A 122 -6.38 -5.91 15.46
C VAL A 122 -7.33 -4.71 15.52
N ALA A 123 -7.73 -4.27 16.72
CA ALA A 123 -8.58 -3.10 16.89
C ALA A 123 -7.91 -1.80 16.42
N SER A 124 -6.61 -1.62 16.71
CA SER A 124 -5.85 -0.47 16.20
C SER A 124 -5.74 -0.48 14.67
N LEU A 125 -5.62 -1.66 14.04
CA LEU A 125 -5.67 -1.77 12.58
C LEU A 125 -7.03 -1.39 12.02
N ASP A 126 -8.11 -1.87 12.64
CA ASP A 126 -9.48 -1.51 12.22
C ASP A 126 -9.70 0.01 12.25
N GLU A 127 -9.29 0.66 13.33
CA GLU A 127 -9.39 2.11 13.48
C GLU A 127 -8.58 2.83 12.41
N PHE A 128 -7.32 2.43 12.22
CA PHE A 128 -6.47 3.00 11.19
C PHE A 128 -7.09 2.88 9.79
N LEU A 129 -7.56 1.68 9.41
CA LEU A 129 -8.12 1.44 8.09
C LEU A 129 -9.43 2.21 7.88
N LYS A 130 -10.28 2.32 8.91
CA LYS A 130 -11.51 3.15 8.85
C LYS A 130 -11.24 4.62 8.52
N GLU A 131 -10.14 5.16 9.04
CA GLU A 131 -9.79 6.57 8.83
C GLU A 131 -9.06 6.84 7.51
N ASN A 132 -8.35 5.83 6.99
CA ASN A 132 -7.38 6.00 5.92
C ASN A 132 -7.70 5.24 4.64
N THR A 133 -8.80 4.48 4.57
CA THR A 133 -9.20 3.67 3.40
C THR A 133 -10.72 3.62 3.21
N CYS A 134 -11.18 3.04 2.09
CA CYS A 134 -12.58 2.69 1.86
C CYS A 134 -12.94 1.41 2.62
N PHE A 135 -12.83 1.46 3.96
CA PHE A 135 -13.00 0.32 4.83
C PHE A 135 -14.46 -0.13 4.92
N SER A 136 -14.69 -1.43 4.81
CA SER A 136 -16.00 -2.03 5.00
C SER A 136 -15.93 -3.34 5.77
N THR A 137 -17.02 -3.64 6.47
CA THR A 137 -17.25 -4.95 7.09
C THR A 137 -18.52 -5.53 6.46
N PRO A 138 -18.52 -6.77 5.96
CA PRO A 138 -19.73 -7.41 5.46
C PRO A 138 -20.82 -7.35 6.54
N LYS A 139 -21.92 -6.68 6.24
CA LYS A 139 -23.10 -6.72 7.11
C LYS A 139 -23.59 -8.16 7.11
N THR A 140 -23.64 -8.79 8.29
CA THR A 140 -24.14 -10.15 8.54
C THR A 140 -25.32 -10.47 7.60
N GLY A 141 -25.09 -11.26 6.56
CA GLY A 141 -26.15 -11.63 5.62
C GLY A 141 -25.77 -12.22 4.26
N VAL A 142 -24.56 -11.97 3.71
CA VAL A 142 -24.28 -12.42 2.31
C VAL A 142 -22.97 -13.18 2.09
N ALA A 143 -22.08 -13.34 3.09
CA ALA A 143 -20.87 -14.16 2.88
C ALA A 143 -20.35 -14.94 4.10
N ALA A 144 -21.16 -15.15 5.13
CA ALA A 144 -20.92 -16.24 6.08
C ALA A 144 -21.80 -17.41 5.65
N SER A 145 -21.41 -18.08 4.57
CA SER A 145 -21.85 -19.47 4.39
C SER A 145 -21.45 -20.19 5.67
N SER A 146 -22.46 -20.74 6.34
CA SER A 146 -22.35 -21.49 7.58
C SER A 146 -21.41 -22.69 7.42
N SER A 147 -20.10 -22.48 7.52
CA SER A 147 -19.18 -23.53 7.93
C SER A 147 -18.90 -23.28 9.41
N SER A 148 -19.33 -24.22 10.24
CA SER A 148 -19.06 -24.29 11.69
C SER A 148 -17.57 -24.56 11.97
N VAL A 149 -16.70 -24.15 11.06
CA VAL A 149 -15.27 -24.42 11.10
C VAL A 149 -14.63 -23.20 11.74
N LYS A 150 -13.87 -23.43 12.81
CA LYS A 150 -13.06 -22.39 13.46
C LYS A 150 -12.33 -21.59 12.37
N PRO A 151 -12.19 -20.25 12.49
CA PRO A 151 -11.40 -19.48 11.54
C PRO A 151 -10.04 -20.14 11.43
N SER A 152 -9.78 -20.74 10.27
CA SER A 152 -8.53 -21.42 9.98
C SER A 152 -7.46 -20.34 10.00
N SER A 153 -6.67 -20.30 11.07
CA SER A 153 -5.53 -19.41 11.21
C SER A 153 -4.41 -19.92 10.31
N GLY A 154 -4.54 -19.73 9.00
CA GLY A 154 -3.55 -20.16 8.04
C GLY A 154 -4.05 -20.26 6.60
N ASP A 155 -3.14 -20.71 5.73
CA ASP A 155 -3.25 -20.72 4.26
C ASP A 155 -4.50 -21.44 3.72
N GLY A 156 -5.13 -22.30 4.53
CA GLY A 156 -6.37 -22.98 4.17
C GLY A 156 -7.55 -22.02 3.96
N TYR A 157 -7.61 -20.92 4.72
CA TYR A 157 -8.68 -19.93 4.58
C TYR A 157 -8.68 -19.34 3.17
N TRP A 158 -7.54 -18.82 2.73
CA TRP A 158 -7.47 -18.16 1.43
C TRP A 158 -7.69 -19.12 0.26
N LYS A 159 -7.26 -20.38 0.37
CA LYS A 159 -7.56 -21.41 -0.64
C LYS A 159 -9.06 -21.68 -0.79
N GLU A 160 -9.82 -21.66 0.30
CA GLU A 160 -11.28 -21.83 0.27
C GLU A 160 -11.99 -20.61 -0.33
N HIS A 161 -11.45 -19.41 -0.08
CA HIS A 161 -12.09 -18.15 -0.46
C HIS A 161 -11.66 -17.60 -1.83
N ALA A 162 -10.48 -17.98 -2.34
CA ALA A 162 -9.96 -17.51 -3.62
C ALA A 162 -10.89 -17.72 -4.82
N PRO A 163 -11.59 -18.85 -4.96
CA PRO A 163 -12.53 -19.04 -6.07
C PRO A 163 -13.68 -18.03 -6.10
N ARG A 164 -13.99 -17.37 -4.97
CA ARG A 164 -15.11 -16.43 -4.82
C ARG A 164 -14.69 -14.96 -4.94
N VAL A 165 -13.40 -14.68 -5.12
CA VAL A 165 -12.88 -13.30 -5.18
C VAL A 165 -13.44 -12.53 -6.38
N GLU A 166 -13.75 -13.25 -7.48
CA GLU A 166 -14.33 -12.63 -8.68
C GLU A 166 -15.76 -12.13 -8.48
N ASP A 167 -16.54 -12.78 -7.61
CA ASP A 167 -17.86 -12.28 -7.24
C ASP A 167 -17.73 -10.92 -6.53
N TYR A 168 -16.73 -10.79 -5.67
CA TYR A 168 -16.40 -9.54 -4.98
C TYR A 168 -15.94 -8.47 -5.99
N ASN A 169 -15.02 -8.80 -6.89
CA ASN A 169 -14.58 -7.90 -7.96
C ASN A 169 -15.75 -7.42 -8.82
N GLY A 170 -16.69 -8.29 -9.16
CA GLY A 170 -17.87 -7.93 -9.93
C GLY A 170 -18.79 -6.95 -9.21
N VAL A 171 -18.97 -7.08 -7.89
CA VAL A 171 -19.73 -6.13 -7.06
C VAL A 171 -18.97 -4.80 -6.95
N LEU A 172 -17.67 -4.84 -6.71
CA LEU A 172 -16.81 -3.67 -6.61
C LEU A 172 -16.81 -2.88 -7.94
N ALA A 173 -16.62 -3.55 -9.08
CA ALA A 173 -16.70 -2.98 -10.41
C ALA A 173 -18.04 -2.26 -10.66
N ARG A 174 -19.16 -2.89 -10.28
CA ARG A 174 -20.49 -2.27 -10.39
C ARG A 174 -20.65 -1.05 -9.49
N ALA A 175 -20.10 -1.09 -8.27
CA ALA A 175 -20.14 0.04 -7.35
C ALA A 175 -19.35 1.23 -7.92
N ILE A 176 -18.16 0.99 -8.48
CA ILE A 176 -17.33 2.02 -9.12
C ILE A 176 -18.04 2.59 -10.36
N ALA A 177 -18.60 1.73 -11.21
CA ALA A 177 -19.35 2.15 -12.40
C ALA A 177 -20.62 2.94 -12.04
N GLY A 178 -21.21 2.66 -10.87
CA GLY A 178 -22.40 3.34 -10.35
C GLY A 178 -22.14 4.66 -9.60
N GLY A 179 -20.90 4.97 -9.18
CA GLY A 179 -20.58 6.26 -8.54
C GLY A 179 -19.20 6.38 -7.88
N THR A 180 -18.68 7.63 -7.92
CA THR A 180 -17.37 8.23 -7.52
C THR A 180 -16.15 7.98 -8.40
N GLY A 181 -15.97 6.80 -9.00
CA GLY A 181 -14.91 6.58 -10.01
C GLY A 181 -13.46 6.79 -9.53
N GLN A 182 -13.20 6.94 -8.23
CA GLN A 182 -11.87 7.18 -7.69
C GLN A 182 -11.27 5.86 -7.20
N ILE A 183 -10.24 5.38 -7.90
CA ILE A 183 -9.33 4.35 -7.38
C ILE A 183 -7.92 4.78 -7.74
N VAL A 184 -7.07 4.81 -6.72
CA VAL A 184 -5.65 5.16 -6.85
C VAL A 184 -4.86 3.92 -7.27
N LYS A 185 -3.87 4.11 -8.14
CA LYS A 185 -3.07 3.03 -8.73
C LYS A 185 -1.89 2.65 -7.85
N GLY A 186 -1.55 1.36 -7.86
CA GLY A 186 -0.15 0.90 -7.80
C GLY A 186 0.18 -0.14 -6.75
N ILE A 187 1.20 -0.95 -7.02
CA ILE A 187 1.94 -1.79 -6.07
C ILE A 187 3.42 -1.60 -6.36
N PHE A 188 4.20 -1.18 -5.36
CA PHE A 188 5.63 -0.98 -5.56
C PHE A 188 6.39 -2.23 -5.11
N LYS A 189 6.72 -3.11 -6.06
CA LYS A 189 7.66 -4.20 -5.81
C LYS A 189 9.08 -3.64 -5.74
N CYS A 190 9.51 -3.24 -4.54
CA CYS A 190 10.91 -2.85 -4.34
C CYS A 190 11.79 -4.10 -4.34
N GLY A 191 12.40 -4.41 -5.49
CA GLY A 191 13.55 -5.31 -5.54
C GLY A 191 14.73 -4.67 -4.80
N SER A 192 15.48 -5.45 -4.03
CA SER A 192 16.52 -4.98 -3.11
C SER A 192 17.50 -3.98 -3.76
N LEU A 193 17.39 -2.70 -3.40
CA LEU A 193 18.43 -1.68 -3.62
C LEU A 193 18.62 -0.87 -2.33
N TYR A 194 18.84 -1.57 -1.22
CA TYR A 194 19.54 -1.03 -0.08
C TYR A 194 20.63 -2.02 0.24
N VAL A 195 21.85 -1.77 -0.25
CA VAL A 195 23.08 -1.54 0.53
C VAL A 195 24.17 -1.23 -0.50
N ASN A 196 24.59 0.04 -0.60
CA ASN A 196 25.98 0.47 -0.77
C ASN A 196 26.01 1.99 -1.05
N GLN A 197 26.00 2.76 0.04
CA GLN A 197 26.81 3.97 0.10
C GLN A 197 27.74 3.81 1.30
N VAL A 198 28.98 3.41 1.02
CA VAL A 198 30.19 3.76 1.78
C VAL A 198 31.26 4.10 0.75
#